data_AF-A0A367EF82-F1
#
_entry.id   AF-A0A367EF82-F1
#
_cell.length_a   1.000
_cell.length_b   1.000
_cell.length_c   1.000
_cell.angle_alpha   90.00
_cell.angle_beta   90.00
_cell.angle_gamma   90.00
#
_symmetry.space_group_name_H-M   'P 1'
#
loop_
_entity.id
_entity.type
_entity.pdbx_description
1 polymer ?
#
loop_
_entity_poly.entity_id
_entity_poly.type
_entity_poly.pdbx_seq_one_letter_code
_entity_poly.pdbx_strand_id
1 'polypeptide(L)'
;MTAATAHEVVATVIAGLLLAAGLMVTLRMVLGPSTLDRAVALDALVAVVMAGIGLQTAVRGNAFYLPVLLVLSFLGFTGSVGVARFMALRDEAGTGDVDESQDTGEEGNGEGDNGGAGEAGPAGETGPRPGRGSGDPR
;
A
#
# COMPACT_ATOMS: atom_id res chain seq x y z
N MET A 1 -29.04 42.34 -0.77
CA MET A 1 -28.39 41.73 -1.97
C MET A 1 -27.00 41.13 -1.68
N THR A 2 -26.32 41.47 -0.57
CA THR A 2 -25.00 40.92 -0.20
C THR A 2 -25.03 39.49 0.35
N ALA A 3 -26.09 39.09 1.06
CA ALA A 3 -26.20 37.75 1.62
C ALA A 3 -26.40 36.65 0.56
N ALA A 4 -27.19 36.94 -0.48
CA ALA A 4 -27.45 35.99 -1.58
C ALA A 4 -26.18 35.71 -2.39
N THR A 5 -25.42 36.76 -2.70
CA THR A 5 -24.15 36.65 -3.44
C THR A 5 -23.06 35.94 -2.64
N ALA A 6 -22.99 36.15 -1.31
CA ALA A 6 -22.05 35.44 -0.46
C ALA A 6 -22.30 33.91 -0.48
N HIS A 7 -23.56 33.49 -0.38
CA HIS A 7 -23.92 32.07 -0.43
C HIS A 7 -23.59 31.43 -1.79
N GLU A 8 -23.83 32.14 -2.90
CA GLU A 8 -23.47 31.68 -4.24
C GLU A 8 -21.96 31.53 -4.43
N VAL A 9 -21.16 32.47 -3.92
CA VAL A 9 -19.69 32.40 -3.98
C VAL A 9 -19.20 31.19 -3.18
N VAL A 10 -19.68 31.01 -1.95
CA VAL A 10 -19.31 29.86 -1.11
C VAL A 10 -19.69 28.54 -1.79
N ALA A 11 -20.90 28.42 -2.34
CA ALA A 11 -21.33 27.22 -3.04
C ALA A 11 -20.45 26.92 -4.26
N THR A 12 -20.05 27.95 -5.01
CA THR A 12 -19.16 27.79 -6.17
C THR A 12 -17.77 27.32 -5.77
N VAL A 13 -17.21 27.87 -4.69
CA VAL A 13 -15.91 27.45 -4.15
C VAL A 13 -15.96 26.00 -3.68
N ILE A 14 -17.00 25.61 -2.94
CA ILE A 14 -17.17 24.21 -2.48
C ILE A 14 -17.31 23.28 -3.67
N ALA A 15 -18.12 23.63 -4.67
CA ALA A 15 -18.27 22.82 -5.88
C ALA A 15 -16.92 22.64 -6.62
N GLY A 16 -16.12 23.70 -6.73
CA GLY A 16 -14.77 23.62 -7.31
C GLY A 16 -13.84 22.69 -6.52
N LEU A 17 -13.86 22.78 -5.19
CA LEU A 17 -13.08 21.89 -4.32
C LEU A 17 -13.52 20.43 -4.45
N LEU A 18 -14.83 20.15 -4.54
CA LEU A 18 -15.35 18.80 -4.73
C LEU A 18 -14.96 18.21 -6.08
N LEU A 19 -14.95 19.01 -7.15
CA LEU A 19 -14.46 18.57 -8.46
C LEU A 19 -12.97 18.24 -8.41
N ALA A 20 -12.17 19.09 -7.79
CA ALA A 20 -10.73 18.85 -7.62
C ALA A 20 -10.48 17.57 -6.78
N ALA A 21 -11.21 17.40 -5.68
CA ALA A 21 -11.14 16.20 -4.85
C ALA A 21 -11.56 14.95 -5.63
N GLY A 22 -12.67 15.00 -6.38
CA GLY A 22 -13.14 13.90 -7.22
C GLY A 22 -12.11 13.50 -8.26
N LEU A 23 -11.45 14.47 -8.91
CA LEU A 23 -10.37 14.19 -9.85
C LEU A 23 -9.18 13.52 -9.16
N MET A 24 -8.73 14.05 -8.02
CA MET A 24 -7.63 13.48 -7.23
C MET A 24 -7.93 12.03 -6.79
N VAL A 25 -9.13 11.77 -6.28
CA VAL A 25 -9.56 10.43 -5.86
C VAL A 25 -9.64 9.48 -7.05
N THR A 26 -10.17 9.95 -8.18
CA THR A 26 -10.24 9.13 -9.41
C THR A 26 -8.85 8.77 -9.91
N LEU A 27 -7.90 9.71 -9.86
CA LEU A 27 -6.50 9.44 -10.19
C LEU A 27 -5.89 8.39 -9.25
N ARG A 28 -6.12 8.51 -7.93
CA ARG A 28 -5.68 7.49 -6.96
C ARG A 28 -6.32 6.12 -7.23
N MET A 29 -7.61 6.08 -7.54
CA MET A 29 -8.33 4.84 -7.86
C MET A 29 -7.72 4.11 -9.08
N VAL A 30 -7.27 4.85 -10.10
CA VAL A 30 -6.67 4.28 -11.31
C VAL A 30 -5.21 3.88 -11.10
N LEU A 31 -4.43 4.68 -10.38
CA LEU A 31 -3.00 4.44 -10.17
C LEU A 31 -2.69 3.55 -8.95
N GLY A 32 -3.68 3.24 -8.12
CA GLY A 32 -3.51 2.47 -6.88
C GLY A 32 -2.94 1.06 -7.14
N PRO A 33 -1.80 0.68 -6.53
CA PRO A 33 -1.17 -0.64 -6.70
C PRO A 33 -1.86 -1.74 -5.89
N SER A 34 -2.54 -1.39 -4.80
CA SER A 34 -3.21 -2.34 -3.90
C SER A 34 -4.73 -2.38 -4.14
N THR A 35 -5.31 -3.58 -4.15
CA THR A 35 -6.78 -3.78 -4.23
C THR A 35 -7.51 -3.10 -3.06
N LEU A 36 -6.88 -3.03 -1.89
CA LEU A 36 -7.41 -2.32 -0.73
C LEU A 36 -7.46 -0.81 -1.00
N ASP A 37 -6.37 -0.24 -1.52
CA ASP A 37 -6.29 1.19 -1.84
C ASP A 37 -7.35 1.59 -2.88
N ARG A 38 -7.61 0.73 -3.86
CA ARG A 38 -8.70 0.94 -4.84
C ARG A 38 -10.08 0.92 -4.20
N ALA A 39 -10.34 0.00 -3.27
CA ALA A 39 -11.62 -0.08 -2.56
C ALA A 39 -11.86 1.17 -1.68
N VAL A 40 -10.82 1.64 -0.98
CA VAL A 40 -10.87 2.86 -0.18
C VAL A 40 -11.03 4.10 -1.08
N ALA A 41 -10.35 4.16 -2.22
CA ALA A 41 -10.51 5.26 -3.18
C ALA A 41 -11.92 5.32 -3.76
N LEU A 42 -12.54 4.17 -4.05
CA LEU A 42 -13.94 4.11 -4.49
C LEU A 42 -14.89 4.63 -3.41
N ASP A 43 -14.69 4.26 -2.14
CA ASP A 43 -15.49 4.77 -1.02
C ASP A 43 -15.34 6.29 -0.87
N ALA A 44 -14.11 6.80 -0.94
CA ALA A 44 -13.85 8.24 -0.94
C ALA A 44 -14.53 8.95 -2.13
N LEU A 45 -14.60 8.33 -3.31
CA LEU A 45 -15.27 8.89 -4.48
C LEU A 45 -16.78 9.01 -4.23
N VAL A 46 -17.40 7.96 -3.64
CA VAL A 46 -18.81 7.99 -3.24
C VAL A 46 -19.04 9.11 -2.23
N ALA A 47 -18.16 9.28 -1.24
CA ALA A 47 -18.25 10.37 -0.27
C ALA A 47 -18.18 11.77 -0.92
N VAL A 48 -17.32 11.97 -1.92
CA VAL A 48 -17.25 13.22 -2.69
C VAL A 48 -18.55 13.49 -3.45
N VAL A 49 -19.12 12.46 -4.10
CA VAL A 49 -20.41 12.57 -4.80
C VAL A 49 -21.53 12.92 -3.80
N MET A 50 -21.55 12.26 -2.64
CA MET A 50 -22.48 12.58 -1.56
C MET A 50 -22.35 14.01 -1.06
N ALA A 51 -21.13 14.52 -0.90
CA ALA A 51 -20.90 15.91 -0.51
C ALA A 51 -21.44 16.89 -1.56
N GLY A 52 -21.34 16.56 -2.86
CA GLY A 52 -21.96 17.34 -3.94
C GLY A 52 -23.48 17.36 -3.87
N ILE A 53 -24.11 16.21 -3.59
CA ILE A 53 -25.56 16.13 -3.36
C ILE A 53 -25.94 16.92 -2.10
N GLY A 54 -25.16 16.82 -1.03
CA GLY A 54 -25.35 17.59 0.21
C GLY A 54 -25.27 19.10 -0.03
N LEU A 55 -24.30 19.55 -0.83
CA LEU A 55 -24.19 20.95 -1.24
C LEU A 55 -25.45 21.40 -2.00
N GLN A 56 -25.91 20.62 -2.97
CA GLN A 56 -27.13 20.93 -3.73
C GLN A 56 -28.37 20.97 -2.83
N THR A 57 -28.43 20.07 -1.85
CA THR A 57 -29.50 19.99 -0.85
C THR A 57 -29.50 21.23 0.05
N ALA A 58 -28.33 21.65 0.51
CA ALA A 58 -28.14 22.86 1.30
C ALA A 58 -28.53 24.12 0.52
N VAL A 59 -28.12 24.21 -0.76
CA VAL A 59 -28.44 25.35 -1.63
C VAL A 59 -29.93 25.45 -1.93
N ARG A 60 -30.62 24.32 -2.13
CA ARG A 60 -32.07 24.29 -2.40
C ARG A 60 -32.93 24.38 -1.14
N GLY A 61 -32.36 24.17 0.04
CA GLY A 61 -33.08 24.19 1.32
C GLY A 61 -34.11 23.06 1.49
N ASN A 62 -34.04 22.01 0.66
CA ASN A 62 -34.99 20.89 0.70
C ASN A 62 -34.27 19.61 1.15
N ALA A 63 -34.65 19.09 2.32
CA ALA A 63 -34.05 17.94 2.98
C ALA A 63 -34.37 16.56 2.37
N PHE A 64 -35.07 16.50 1.23
CA PHE A 64 -35.50 15.25 0.60
C PHE A 64 -34.36 14.24 0.36
N TYR A 65 -33.14 14.71 0.11
CA TYR A 65 -31.98 13.85 -0.14
C TYR A 65 -31.22 13.41 1.12
N LEU A 66 -31.51 13.98 2.31
CA LEU A 66 -30.81 13.63 3.55
C LEU A 66 -30.91 12.15 3.91
N PRO A 67 -32.08 11.47 3.80
CA PRO A 67 -32.16 10.04 4.05
C PRO A 67 -31.31 9.21 3.09
N VAL A 68 -31.24 9.61 1.81
CA VAL A 68 -30.41 8.94 0.80
C VAL A 68 -28.93 9.07 1.15
N LEU A 69 -28.50 10.28 1.55
CA LEU A 69 -27.13 10.52 2.03
C LEU A 69 -26.81 9.66 3.26
N LEU A 70 -27.75 9.51 4.18
CA LEU A 70 -27.57 8.67 5.35
C LEU A 70 -27.32 7.21 4.96
N VAL A 71 -28.16 6.65 4.08
CA VAL A 71 -27.99 5.26 3.58
C VAL A 71 -26.67 5.08 2.84
N LEU A 72 -26.29 6.03 1.97
CA LEU A 72 -25.03 5.98 1.24
C LEU A 72 -23.80 6.04 2.19
N SER A 73 -23.87 6.83 3.26
CA SER A 73 -22.82 6.89 4.29
C SER A 73 -22.62 5.54 4.98
N PHE A 74 -23.72 4.91 5.38
CA PHE A 74 -23.67 3.57 5.97
C PHE A 74 -23.15 2.53 4.99
N LEU A 75 -23.56 2.60 3.72
CA LEU A 75 -23.13 1.66 2.69
C LEU A 75 -21.64 1.78 2.39
N GLY A 76 -21.13 3.00 2.24
CA GLY A 76 -19.70 3.27 2.01
C GLY A 76 -18.82 2.77 3.17
N PHE A 77 -19.18 3.18 4.39
CA PHE A 77 -18.48 2.73 5.60
C PHE A 77 -18.49 1.21 5.76
N THR A 78 -19.67 0.59 5.64
CA THR A 78 -19.81 -0.87 5.78
C THR A 78 -19.05 -1.61 4.69
N GLY A 79 -19.05 -1.10 3.45
CA GLY A 79 -18.29 -1.66 2.34
C GLY A 79 -16.78 -1.66 2.61
N SER A 80 -16.23 -0.52 3.04
CA SER A 80 -14.81 -0.37 3.34
C SER A 80 -14.37 -1.30 4.49
N VAL A 81 -15.13 -1.35 5.59
CA VAL A 81 -14.86 -2.25 6.73
C VAL A 81 -14.95 -3.72 6.32
N GLY A 82 -15.94 -4.09 5.49
CA GLY A 82 -16.10 -5.44 4.99
C GLY A 82 -14.91 -5.92 4.16
N VAL A 83 -14.42 -5.07 3.25
CA VAL A 83 -13.24 -5.36 2.44
C VAL A 83 -11.99 -5.49 3.31
N ALA A 84 -11.76 -4.54 4.22
CA ALA A 84 -10.62 -4.59 5.14
C ALA A 84 -10.62 -5.86 6.00
N ARG A 85 -11.79 -6.23 6.55
CA ARG A 85 -11.93 -7.45 7.36
C ARG A 85 -11.73 -8.72 6.55
N PHE A 86 -12.25 -8.79 5.33
CA PHE A 86 -12.05 -9.94 4.46
C PHE A 86 -10.57 -10.14 4.11
N MET A 87 -9.84 -9.05 3.84
CA MET A 87 -8.40 -9.13 3.58
C MET A 87 -7.62 -9.56 4.83
N ALA A 88 -7.90 -8.96 6.00
CA ALA A 88 -7.27 -9.36 7.25
C ALA A 88 -7.50 -10.85 7.59
N LEU A 89 -8.72 -11.35 7.39
CA LEU A 89 -9.04 -12.77 7.60
C LEU A 89 -8.33 -13.70 6.61
N ARG A 90 -8.04 -13.24 5.39
CA ARG A 90 -7.24 -14.00 4.42
C ARG A 90 -5.77 -14.04 4.80
N ASP A 91 -5.24 -12.95 5.35
CA ASP A 91 -3.86 -12.89 5.84
C ASP A 91 -3.68 -13.80 7.07
N GLU A 92 -4.69 -13.95 7.93
CA GLU A 92 -4.66 -14.88 9.07
C GLU A 92 -4.90 -16.34 8.69
N ALA A 93 -5.72 -16.61 7.67
CA ALA A 93 -6.03 -17.97 7.20
C ALA A 93 -4.99 -18.53 6.20
N GLY A 94 -4.20 -17.66 5.58
CA GLY A 94 -3.03 -18.02 4.79
C GLY A 94 -1.81 -18.12 5.70
N THR A 95 -1.34 -19.34 5.92
CA THR A 95 -0.06 -19.64 6.57
C THR A 95 1.04 -18.68 6.10
N GLY A 96 1.72 -18.03 7.05
CA GLY A 96 2.93 -17.27 6.78
C GLY A 96 4.02 -18.21 6.30
N ASP A 97 4.19 -18.29 4.98
CA ASP A 97 5.32 -18.94 4.33
C ASP A 97 5.57 -18.24 2.99
N VAL A 98 6.36 -17.16 3.02
CA VAL A 98 7.71 -17.09 2.44
C VAL A 98 8.24 -15.68 2.68
N ASP A 99 9.12 -15.55 3.67
CA ASP A 99 10.11 -14.48 3.72
C ASP A 99 11.00 -14.64 2.48
N GLU A 100 10.60 -14.02 1.38
CA GLU A 100 11.48 -13.80 0.24
C GLU A 100 12.30 -12.57 0.60
N SER A 101 13.41 -12.83 1.29
CA SER A 101 14.43 -11.85 1.65
C SER A 101 14.89 -11.13 0.38
N GLN A 102 14.27 -9.99 0.09
CA GLN A 102 14.72 -9.10 -0.95
C GLN A 102 16.00 -8.43 -0.46
N ASP A 103 17.08 -8.98 -1.00
CA ASP A 103 18.39 -8.37 -1.21
C ASP A 103 18.32 -6.84 -1.22
N THR A 104 18.70 -6.23 -0.10
CA THR A 104 19.14 -4.85 -0.05
C THR A 104 20.64 -4.90 0.24
N GLY A 105 21.42 -4.92 -0.84
CA GLY A 105 22.83 -4.62 -0.78
C GLY A 105 23.03 -3.21 -0.22
N GLU A 106 23.57 -3.13 0.99
CA GLU A 106 24.22 -1.94 1.50
C GLU A 106 25.69 -2.26 1.79
N GLU A 107 26.54 -1.60 1.02
CA GLU A 107 27.98 -1.55 1.15
C GLU A 107 28.39 -0.79 2.41
N GLY A 108 29.48 -1.23 3.05
CA GLY A 108 30.31 -0.33 3.86
C GLY A 108 30.65 -0.82 5.26
N ASN A 109 31.72 -1.61 5.39
CA ASN A 109 32.72 -1.28 6.41
C ASN A 109 34.09 -1.80 6.00
N GLY A 110 34.97 -0.88 5.65
CA GLY A 110 36.39 -1.16 5.50
C GLY A 110 37.00 -1.39 6.87
N GLU A 111 37.67 -2.52 7.05
CA GLU A 111 38.64 -2.69 8.13
C GLU A 111 39.95 -3.13 7.49
N GLY A 112 40.88 -2.18 7.41
CA GLY A 112 42.24 -2.41 6.96
C GLY A 112 43.19 -2.16 8.11
N ASP A 113 43.82 -3.22 8.60
CA ASP A 113 45.02 -3.23 9.45
C ASP A 113 45.39 -4.72 9.66
N ASN A 114 46.59 -5.28 9.47
CA ASN A 114 47.87 -4.87 8.91
C ASN A 114 48.72 -6.16 8.80
N GLY A 115 49.85 -6.09 8.08
CA GLY A 115 51.04 -6.87 8.44
C GLY A 115 51.34 -8.11 7.62
N GLY A 116 52.20 -7.94 6.62
CA GLY A 116 52.68 -9.01 5.75
C GLY A 116 53.71 -9.95 6.38
N ALA A 117 53.87 -11.09 5.73
CA ALA A 117 55.13 -11.80 5.62
C ALA A 117 55.14 -12.45 4.23
N GLY A 118 55.95 -11.89 3.33
CA GLY A 118 56.25 -12.55 2.07
C GLY A 118 57.33 -13.59 2.31
N GLU A 119 57.14 -14.81 1.81
CA GLU A 119 58.24 -15.70 1.44
C GLU A 119 57.86 -16.52 0.21
N ALA A 120 58.90 -16.84 -0.56
CA ALA A 120 58.93 -17.23 -1.95
C ALA A 120 58.37 -18.63 -2.25
N GLY A 121 57.89 -18.85 -3.48
CA GLY A 121 57.85 -20.20 -4.07
C GLY A 121 59.26 -20.70 -4.44
N PRO A 122 59.46 -21.83 -5.17
CA PRO A 122 58.50 -22.75 -5.81
C PRO A 122 58.86 -24.25 -5.61
N ALA A 123 58.25 -25.15 -6.42
CA ALA A 123 58.52 -26.59 -6.57
C ALA A 123 58.02 -27.48 -5.41
N GLY A 124 57.54 -28.72 -5.57
CA GLY A 124 57.49 -29.71 -6.64
C GLY A 124 57.06 -31.04 -5.97
N GLU A 125 56.75 -32.08 -6.75
CA GLU A 125 56.48 -33.48 -6.35
C GLU A 125 55.06 -33.77 -5.78
N THR A 126 54.14 -34.45 -6.48
CA THR A 126 54.07 -35.87 -6.90
C THR A 126 54.22 -36.88 -5.77
N GLY A 127 53.11 -37.50 -5.33
CA GLY A 127 53.17 -38.72 -4.52
C GLY A 127 51.80 -39.22 -4.04
N PRO A 128 51.57 -40.54 -3.90
CA PRO A 128 50.29 -41.16 -4.26
C PRO A 128 49.31 -41.33 -3.10
N ARG A 129 48.02 -41.35 -3.45
CA ARG A 129 46.93 -41.84 -2.59
C ARG A 129 47.19 -43.30 -2.18
N PRO A 130 47.21 -43.64 -0.89
CA PRO A 130 47.10 -45.03 -0.47
C PRO A 130 45.62 -45.43 -0.50
N GLY A 131 45.27 -46.27 -1.48
CA GLY A 131 44.06 -47.07 -1.43
C GLY A 131 44.31 -48.40 -0.71
N ARG A 132 43.19 -49.11 -0.45
CA ARG A 132 43.09 -50.51 0.02
C ARG A 132 43.37 -50.66 1.52
N GLY A 133 42.47 -51.15 2.37
CA GLY A 133 41.46 -52.18 2.20
C GLY A 133 41.73 -53.30 3.23
N SER A 134 40.70 -54.04 3.59
CA SER A 134 40.72 -55.34 4.31
C SER A 134 40.78 -55.36 5.85
N GLY A 135 39.95 -56.26 6.41
CA GLY A 135 39.91 -56.75 7.80
C GLY A 135 38.84 -56.04 8.64
N ASP A 136 37.62 -56.57 8.89
CA ASP A 136 37.26 -57.79 9.66
C ASP A 136 37.92 -57.76 11.07
N PRO A 137 37.28 -58.19 12.20
CA PRO A 137 36.28 -59.26 12.28
C PRO A 137 35.12 -59.13 13.31
N ARG A 138 34.03 -59.83 12.97
CA ARG A 138 33.07 -60.56 13.83
C ARG A 138 32.23 -59.80 14.87
#